data_AF-A0A1H8Y264-F1
#
_entry.id   AF-A0A1H8Y264-F1
#
_cell.length_a   1.000
_cell.length_b   1.000
_cell.length_c   1.000
_cell.angle_alpha   90.00
_cell.angle_beta   90.00
_cell.angle_gamma   90.00
#
_symmetry.space_group_name_H-M   'P 1'
#
loop_
_entity.id
_entity.type
_entity.pdbx_description
1 polymer ?
#
loop_
_entity_poly.entity_id
_entity_poly.type
_entity_poly.pdbx_seq_one_letter_code
_entity_poly.pdbx_strand_id
1 'polypeptide(L)'
;MTGETMARKPGATGGLRRDDGFSGGADGVYESLIRAHRGLGDDDSAALNARLVLILAHEVGDPEVVAAAIALARGSLHRAGSAPDEV
;
A
#
# COMPACT_ATOMS: atom_id res chain seq x y z
N MET A 1 -15.41 39.48 14.68
CA MET A 1 -15.97 38.13 14.50
C MET A 1 -15.61 37.73 13.07
N THR A 2 -14.38 37.29 12.89
CA THR A 2 -13.75 37.15 11.57
C THR A 2 -12.93 35.88 11.57
N GLY A 3 -13.33 34.98 10.69
CA GLY A 3 -12.56 33.88 10.10
C GLY A 3 -11.47 33.24 10.93
N GLU A 4 -11.79 32.09 11.51
CA GLU A 4 -10.83 30.99 11.55
C GLU A 4 -11.41 29.86 10.70
N THR A 5 -11.29 30.03 9.38
CA THR A 5 -11.35 28.90 8.45
C THR A 5 -10.27 27.94 8.93
N MET A 6 -10.70 26.83 9.53
CA MET A 6 -9.86 25.72 9.93
C MET A 6 -9.10 25.24 8.69
N ALA A 7 -7.90 25.78 8.51
CA ALA A 7 -6.94 25.31 7.55
C ALA A 7 -6.68 23.86 7.93
N ARG A 8 -7.18 22.91 7.12
CA ARG A 8 -6.60 21.58 7.11
C ARG A 8 -5.11 21.79 6.91
N LYS A 9 -4.31 21.45 7.95
CA LYS A 9 -2.87 21.30 7.78
C LYS A 9 -2.68 20.45 6.53
N PRO A 10 -1.95 20.91 5.50
CA PRO A 10 -1.53 20.01 4.44
C PRO A 10 -0.82 18.86 5.16
N GLY A 11 -1.39 17.65 5.03
CA GLY A 11 -0.74 16.44 5.49
C GLY A 11 0.66 16.48 4.91
N ALA A 12 1.65 16.36 5.79
CA ALA A 12 3.04 16.40 5.41
C ALA A 12 3.25 15.55 4.16
N THR A 13 3.93 16.09 3.16
CA THR A 13 4.66 15.36 2.12
C THR A 13 5.82 14.55 2.75
N GLY A 14 5.55 13.92 3.90
CA GLY A 14 6.41 13.00 4.60
C GLY A 14 6.25 11.64 3.95
N GLY A 15 7.38 11.07 3.54
CA GLY A 15 7.41 9.81 2.81
C GLY A 15 6.56 8.73 3.47
N LEU A 16 5.98 7.87 2.63
CA LEU A 16 5.26 6.68 3.08
C LEU A 16 6.08 5.89 4.09
N ARG A 17 5.41 5.38 5.12
CA ARG A 17 6.03 4.52 6.14
C ARG A 17 6.70 3.34 5.45
N ARG A 18 7.94 3.06 5.86
CA ARG A 18 8.76 1.95 5.34
C ARG A 18 8.93 0.81 6.35
N ASP A 19 8.58 1.07 7.61
CA ASP A 19 8.35 0.07 8.63
C ASP A 19 7.04 -0.70 8.37
N ASP A 20 6.85 -1.82 9.06
CA ASP A 20 5.68 -2.68 8.90
C ASP A 20 4.36 -1.98 9.26
N GLY A 21 4.39 -0.91 10.06
CA GLY A 21 3.23 -0.07 10.39
C GLY A 21 2.15 -0.76 11.25
N PHE A 22 2.28 -2.06 11.53
CA PHE A 22 1.26 -2.89 12.18
C PHE A 22 1.52 -3.16 13.67
N SER A 23 2.61 -2.64 14.25
CA SER A 23 2.89 -2.76 15.70
C SER A 23 2.81 -4.22 16.20
N GLY A 24 3.36 -5.17 15.44
CA GLY A 24 3.30 -6.61 15.74
C GLY A 24 2.06 -7.35 15.23
N GLY A 25 1.10 -6.66 14.62
CA GLY A 25 -0.11 -7.27 14.01
C GLY A 25 0.07 -7.75 12.57
N ALA A 26 1.28 -7.69 12.01
CA ALA A 26 1.55 -8.01 10.61
C ALA A 26 1.10 -9.44 10.25
N ASP A 27 1.33 -10.41 11.15
CA ASP A 27 0.97 -11.82 10.93
C ASP A 27 -0.52 -12.02 10.67
N GLY A 28 -1.40 -11.33 11.41
CA GLY A 28 -2.84 -11.43 11.22
C GLY A 28 -3.32 -10.84 9.89
N VAL A 29 -2.63 -9.78 9.43
CA VAL A 29 -2.89 -9.18 8.11
C VAL A 29 -2.46 -10.15 7.02
N TYR A 30 -1.26 -10.73 7.12
CA TYR A 30 -0.76 -11.73 6.16
C TYR A 30 -1.65 -12.98 6.12
N GLU A 31 -2.09 -13.48 7.27
CA GLU A 31 -3.00 -14.61 7.34
C GLU A 31 -4.33 -14.30 6.63
N SER A 32 -4.89 -13.11 6.86
CA SER A 32 -6.14 -12.69 6.23
C SER A 32 -6.02 -12.61 4.71
N LEU A 33 -4.90 -12.08 4.20
CA LEU A 33 -4.61 -12.05 2.77
C LEU A 33 -4.50 -13.46 2.20
N ILE A 34 -3.69 -14.33 2.80
CA ILE A 34 -3.53 -15.72 2.33
C ILE A 34 -4.87 -16.44 2.30
N ARG A 35 -5.67 -16.31 3.36
CA ARG A 35 -7.01 -16.93 3.43
C ARG A 35 -7.93 -16.42 2.34
N ALA A 36 -7.88 -15.13 2.00
CA ALA A 36 -8.69 -14.54 0.95
C ALA A 36 -8.40 -15.13 -0.44
N HIS A 37 -7.17 -15.60 -0.69
CA HIS A 37 -6.78 -16.22 -1.96
C HIS A 37 -7.02 -17.73 -2.02
N ARG A 38 -7.34 -18.41 -0.91
CA ARG A 38 -7.48 -19.87 -0.89
C ARG A 38 -8.63 -20.33 -1.79
N GLY A 39 -8.31 -21.22 -2.73
CA GLY A 39 -9.29 -21.81 -3.65
C GLY A 39 -9.61 -20.95 -4.87
N LEU A 40 -8.96 -19.79 -5.03
CA LEU A 40 -9.07 -18.97 -6.25
C LEU A 40 -8.04 -19.45 -7.28
N GLY A 41 -8.42 -19.40 -8.56
CA GLY A 41 -7.46 -19.50 -9.67
C GLY A 41 -6.68 -18.19 -9.84
N ASP A 42 -5.66 -18.22 -10.69
CA ASP A 42 -4.74 -17.08 -10.88
C ASP A 42 -5.47 -15.80 -11.33
N ASP A 43 -6.43 -15.91 -12.26
CA ASP A 43 -7.21 -14.77 -12.76
C ASP A 43 -8.09 -14.14 -11.67
N ASP A 44 -8.78 -14.97 -10.88
CA ASP A 44 -9.62 -14.50 -9.77
C ASP A 44 -8.78 -13.91 -8.64
N SER A 45 -7.61 -14.49 -8.38
CA SER A 45 -6.62 -13.99 -7.43
C SER A 45 -6.09 -12.61 -7.85
N ALA A 46 -5.79 -12.42 -9.14
CA ALA A 46 -5.39 -11.13 -9.69
C ALA A 46 -6.53 -10.10 -9.61
N ALA A 47 -7.78 -10.50 -9.92
CA ALA A 47 -8.95 -9.64 -9.80
C ALA A 47 -9.22 -9.22 -8.34
N LEU A 48 -9.03 -10.13 -7.38
CA LEU A 48 -9.12 -9.84 -5.95
C LEU A 48 -8.09 -8.77 -5.55
N ASN A 49 -6.83 -8.95 -5.95
CA ASN A 49 -5.77 -7.98 -5.66
C ASN A 49 -6.06 -6.60 -6.25
N ALA A 50 -6.50 -6.54 -7.51
CA ALA A 50 -6.84 -5.27 -8.15
C ALA A 50 -7.95 -4.52 -7.39
N ARG A 51 -9.01 -5.24 -6.98
CA ARG A 51 -10.10 -4.66 -6.19
C ARG A 51 -9.63 -4.21 -4.81
N LEU A 52 -8.83 -5.02 -4.12
CA LEU A 52 -8.29 -4.68 -2.81
C LEU A 52 -7.45 -3.40 -2.86
N VAL A 53 -6.57 -3.26 -3.87
CA VAL A 53 -5.76 -2.04 -4.07
C VAL A 53 -6.65 -0.81 -4.26
N LEU A 54 -7.72 -0.91 -5.06
CA LEU A 54 -8.65 0.21 -5.27
C LEU A 54 -9.39 0.60 -3.99
N ILE A 55 -9.86 -0.38 -3.22
CA ILE A 55 -10.51 -0.13 -1.92
C ILE A 55 -9.55 0.58 -0.98
N LEU A 56 -8.33 0.06 -0.82
CA LEU A 56 -7.32 0.68 0.05
C LEU A 56 -6.93 2.10 -0.41
N ALA A 57 -6.86 2.34 -1.72
CA ALA A 57 -6.62 3.67 -2.26
C ALA A 57 -7.74 4.66 -1.90
N HIS A 58 -9.00 4.20 -1.92
CA HIS A 58 -10.13 5.02 -1.45
C HIS A 58 -10.06 5.28 0.06
N GLU A 59 -9.72 4.28 0.88
CA GLU A 59 -9.57 4.45 2.33
C GLU A 59 -8.45 5.41 2.71
N VAL A 60 -7.38 5.49 1.91
CA VAL A 60 -6.29 6.47 2.10
C VAL A 60 -6.78 7.91 1.84
N GLY A 61 -7.65 8.12 0.85
CA GLY A 61 -8.33 9.40 0.60
C GLY A 61 -7.47 10.53 0.02
N ASP A 62 -6.18 10.29 -0.24
CA ASP A 62 -5.24 11.29 -0.80
C ASP A 62 -4.54 10.75 -2.07
N PRO A 63 -4.79 11.35 -3.25
CA PRO A 63 -4.20 10.88 -4.51
C PRO A 63 -2.67 11.04 -4.56
N GLU A 64 -2.08 12.01 -3.87
CA GLU A 64 -0.62 12.20 -3.85
C GLU A 64 0.06 11.07 -3.06
N VAL A 65 -0.57 10.62 -1.98
CA VAL A 65 -0.11 9.46 -1.19
C VAL A 65 -0.17 8.19 -2.03
N VAL A 66 -1.25 7.99 -2.80
CA VAL A 66 -1.39 6.85 -3.73
C VAL A 66 -0.33 6.90 -4.83
N ALA A 67 -0.09 8.08 -5.43
CA ALA A 67 0.94 8.26 -6.45
C ALA A 67 2.34 7.94 -5.92
N ALA A 68 2.67 8.41 -4.70
CA ALA A 68 3.92 8.09 -4.04
C ALA A 68 4.06 6.57 -3.77
N ALA A 69 2.97 5.88 -3.40
CA ALA A 69 2.98 4.44 -3.15
C ALA A 69 3.28 3.66 -4.42
N ILE A 70 2.66 4.06 -5.55
CA ILE A 70 2.90 3.45 -6.85
C ILE A 70 4.38 3.63 -7.26
N ALA A 71 4.94 4.82 -7.07
CA ALA A 71 6.35 5.08 -7.40
C ALA A 71 7.29 4.18 -6.57
N LEU A 72 7.03 4.01 -5.27
CA LEU A 72 7.79 3.12 -4.41
C LEU A 72 7.66 1.65 -4.81
N ALA A 73 6.43 1.18 -5.08
CA ALA A 73 6.18 -0.18 -5.54
C ALA A 73 6.95 -0.48 -6.84
N ARG A 74 6.90 0.43 -7.81
CA ARG A 74 7.69 0.31 -9.06
C ARG A 74 9.20 0.26 -8.81
N GLY A 75 9.71 1.09 -7.90
CA GLY A 75 11.13 1.09 -7.53
C GLY A 75 11.58 -0.22 -6.86
N SER A 76 10.70 -0.87 -6.09
CA SER A 76 11.00 -2.15 -5.42
C SER A 76 11.22 -3.32 -6.39
N LEU A 77 10.50 -3.32 -7.53
CA LEU A 77 10.66 -4.34 -8.56
C LEU A 77 12.04 -4.28 -9.23
N HIS A 78 12.60 -3.09 -9.40
CA HIS A 78 13.95 -2.93 -9.95
C HIS A 78 15.03 -3.52 -9.01
N ARG A 79 14.82 -3.44 -7.69
CA ARG A 79 15.71 -4.08 -6.69
C ARG A 79 15.59 -5.60 -6.70
N ALA A 80 14.37 -6.14 -6.80
CA ALA A 80 14.13 -7.58 -6.82
C ALA A 80 14.72 -8.26 -8.07
N GLY A 81 14.84 -7.52 -9.18
CA GLY A 81 15.52 -7.98 -10.40
C GLY A 81 17.06 -7.91 -10.36
N SER A 82 17.68 -7.56 -9.22
CA SER A 82 19.13 -7.47 -9.03
C SER A 82 19.61 -8.38 -7.89
N ALA A 83 19.05 -9.60 -7.78
CA ALA A 83 19.71 -10.62 -6.96
C ALA A 83 21.10 -10.90 -7.57
N PRO A 84 22.19 -10.78 -6.80
CA PRO A 84 23.50 -11.22 -7.26
C PRO A 84 23.45 -12.72 -7.53
N ASP A 85 23.95 -13.10 -8.70
CA ASP A 85 24.29 -14.47 -9.05
C ASP A 85 25.30 -14.97 -8.00
N GLU A 86 24.83 -15.71 -7.00
CA GLU A 86 25.69 -16.44 -6.08
C GLU A 86 25.93 -17.85 -6.62
N VAL A 87 27.10 -17.95 -7.28
CA VAL A 87 28.06 -19.08 -7.45
C VAL A 87 27.55 -20.49 -7.79
#